data_AF-A0A916HR46-F1
#
_entry.id   AF-A0A916HR46-F1
#
_cell.length_a   1.000
_cell.length_b   1.000
_cell.length_c   1.000
_cell.angle_alpha   90.00
_cell.angle_beta   90.00
_cell.angle_gamma   90.00
#
_symmetry.space_group_name_H-M   'P 1'
#
loop_
_entity.id
_entity.type
_entity.pdbx_description
1 polymer ?
#
loop_
_entity_poly.entity_id
_entity_poly.type
_entity_poly.pdbx_seq_one_letter_code
_entity_poly.pdbx_strand_id
1 'polypeptide(L)'
;MRSLSLLIGWLSRAWPVLSFLPIALCHQAAHTLFPTDPVFVNKVTGTTLQLIGGLIVLHSVNANLGLFRNQHLGEIVLGWFRSFPLFRKAVTISASGIGSIGISGSARISFRRAANTLEERVIEIERQLEEFRTHVTEDLLAANNRITQVHTELSTAVASNAAAVNQLSSRLEHATVGGFKQQAFGVLLATYGAVTSVFA
;
A
#
# COMPACT_ATOMS: atom_id res chain seq x y z
N MET A 1 -16.95 -20.68 -17.15
CA MET A 1 -15.67 -20.03 -17.58
C MET A 1 -15.07 -19.09 -16.54
N ARG A 2 -15.83 -18.22 -15.85
CA ARG A 2 -15.29 -17.32 -14.79
C ARG A 2 -14.56 -18.04 -13.63
N SER A 3 -15.01 -19.22 -13.22
CA SER A 3 -14.34 -20.01 -12.18
C SER A 3 -12.96 -20.55 -12.61
N LEU A 4 -12.81 -20.91 -13.90
CA LEU A 4 -11.59 -21.47 -14.46
C LEU A 4 -10.50 -20.39 -14.60
N SER A 5 -10.85 -19.17 -15.02
CA SER A 5 -9.92 -18.03 -15.04
C SER A 5 -9.46 -17.62 -13.64
N LEU A 6 -10.32 -17.73 -12.63
CA LEU A 6 -9.95 -17.47 -11.24
C LEU A 6 -9.02 -18.55 -10.68
N LEU A 7 -9.25 -19.82 -11.03
CA LEU A 7 -8.36 -20.93 -10.69
C LEU A 7 -6.99 -20.78 -11.34
N ILE A 8 -6.93 -20.45 -12.63
CA ILE A 8 -5.66 -20.19 -13.34
C ILE A 8 -4.93 -19.00 -12.72
N GLY A 9 -5.64 -17.92 -12.39
CA GLY A 9 -5.07 -16.77 -11.69
C GLY A 9 -4.59 -17.07 -10.27
N TRP A 10 -5.24 -18.00 -9.57
CA TRP A 10 -4.79 -18.47 -8.26
C TRP A 10 -3.56 -19.40 -8.38
N LEU A 11 -3.56 -20.29 -9.38
CA LEU A 11 -2.46 -21.22 -9.65
C LEU A 11 -1.20 -20.48 -10.12
N SER A 12 -1.33 -19.46 -10.96
CA SER A 12 -0.20 -18.60 -11.36
C SER A 12 0.40 -17.82 -10.18
N ARG A 13 -0.38 -17.60 -9.12
CA ARG A 13 0.13 -17.03 -7.85
C ARG A 13 1.04 -18.00 -7.10
N ALA A 14 0.90 -19.31 -7.35
CA ALA A 14 1.70 -20.41 -6.82
C ALA A 14 2.84 -20.84 -7.78
N TRP A 15 3.36 -19.90 -8.58
CA TRP A 15 4.48 -20.14 -9.48
C TRP A 15 5.70 -20.86 -8.84
N PRO A 16 6.05 -20.70 -7.53
CA PRO A 16 7.18 -21.42 -6.94
C PRO A 16 6.99 -22.94 -6.89
N VAL A 17 5.74 -23.41 -6.87
CA VAL A 17 5.43 -24.84 -6.92
C VAL A 17 5.43 -25.30 -8.38
N LEU A 18 4.85 -24.49 -9.28
CA LEU A 18 4.85 -24.78 -10.72
C LEU A 18 6.25 -24.82 -11.33
N SER A 19 7.20 -24.04 -10.80
CA SER A 19 8.60 -24.03 -11.27
C SER A 19 9.34 -25.34 -10.98
N PHE A 20 8.85 -26.21 -10.09
CA PHE A 20 9.38 -27.57 -9.93
C PHE A 20 9.07 -28.46 -11.12
N LEU A 21 7.97 -28.21 -11.84
CA LEU A 21 7.57 -29.02 -12.98
C LEU A 21 8.60 -29.01 -14.13
N PRO A 22 9.08 -27.84 -14.63
CA PRO A 22 10.15 -27.83 -15.62
C PRO A 22 11.47 -28.39 -15.07
N ILE A 23 11.78 -28.21 -13.78
CA ILE A 23 12.98 -28.79 -13.17
C ILE A 23 12.91 -30.32 -13.17
N ALA A 24 11.77 -30.89 -12.79
CA ALA A 24 11.53 -32.33 -12.80
C ALA A 24 11.56 -32.89 -14.22
N LEU A 25 10.97 -32.18 -15.20
CA LEU A 25 11.03 -32.56 -16.62
C LEU A 25 12.47 -32.52 -17.15
N CYS A 26 13.25 -31.49 -16.83
CA CYS A 26 14.67 -31.41 -17.20
C CYS A 26 15.48 -32.53 -16.54
N HIS A 27 15.20 -32.86 -15.28
CA HIS A 27 15.87 -33.95 -14.56
C HIS A 27 15.52 -35.31 -15.19
N GLN A 28 14.26 -35.54 -15.54
CA GLN A 28 13.83 -36.74 -16.27
C GLN A 28 14.48 -36.80 -17.67
N ALA A 29 14.52 -35.68 -18.38
CA ALA A 29 15.16 -35.59 -19.69
C ALA A 29 16.66 -35.92 -19.60
N ALA A 30 17.34 -35.44 -18.55
CA ALA A 30 18.75 -35.75 -18.30
C ALA A 30 18.97 -37.26 -18.13
N HIS A 31 18.08 -37.96 -17.40
CA HIS A 31 18.12 -39.42 -17.28
C HIS A 31 17.89 -40.15 -18.62
N THR A 32 17.02 -39.63 -19.48
CA THR A 32 16.78 -40.25 -20.79
C THR A 32 17.90 -40.00 -21.81
N LEU A 33 18.57 -38.84 -21.73
CA LEU A 33 19.61 -38.43 -22.68
C LEU A 33 21.01 -38.94 -22.29
N PHE A 34 21.26 -39.10 -20.99
CA PHE A 34 22.52 -39.59 -20.45
C PHE A 34 22.28 -40.91 -19.70
N PRO A 35 22.29 -42.06 -20.40
CA PRO A 35 22.19 -43.38 -19.77
C PRO A 35 23.41 -43.77 -18.93
N THR A 36 24.34 -42.82 -18.72
CA THR A 36 25.46 -42.91 -17.78
C THR A 36 24.95 -43.17 -16.35
N ASP A 37 25.85 -43.63 -15.47
CA ASP A 37 25.58 -43.94 -14.06
C ASP A 37 24.57 -42.96 -13.40
N PRO A 38 23.34 -43.39 -13.08
CA PRO A 38 22.28 -42.52 -12.58
C PRO A 38 22.67 -41.84 -11.27
N VAL A 39 23.60 -42.43 -10.52
CA VAL A 39 24.19 -41.87 -9.30
C VAL A 39 24.92 -40.56 -9.60
N PHE A 40 25.67 -40.50 -10.70
CA PHE A 40 26.43 -39.31 -11.09
C PHE A 40 25.50 -38.17 -11.51
N VAL A 41 24.47 -38.46 -12.31
CA VAL A 41 23.48 -37.46 -12.76
C VAL A 41 22.74 -36.86 -11.58
N ASN A 42 22.30 -37.69 -10.62
CA ASN A 42 21.60 -37.21 -9.43
C ASN A 42 22.50 -36.36 -8.52
N LYS A 43 23.77 -36.73 -8.33
CA LYS A 43 24.73 -35.94 -7.54
C LYS A 43 25.02 -34.58 -8.16
N VAL A 44 25.27 -34.52 -9.47
CA VAL A 44 25.54 -33.24 -10.17
C VAL A 44 24.29 -32.35 -10.17
N THR A 45 23.12 -32.93 -10.43
CA THR A 45 21.86 -32.18 -10.44
C THR A 45 21.53 -31.66 -9.04
N GLY A 46 21.65 -32.51 -8.01
CA GLY A 46 21.40 -32.17 -6.61
C GLY A 46 22.33 -31.06 -6.09
N THR A 47 23.64 -31.18 -6.34
CA THR A 47 24.62 -30.14 -5.95
C THR A 47 24.38 -28.81 -6.69
N THR A 48 24.06 -28.85 -7.99
CA THR A 48 23.71 -27.64 -8.76
C THR A 48 22.45 -26.96 -8.21
N LEU A 49 21.40 -27.72 -7.90
CA LEU A 49 20.16 -27.21 -7.32
C LEU A 49 20.37 -26.61 -5.92
N GLN A 50 21.21 -27.23 -5.09
CA GLN A 50 21.57 -26.69 -3.78
C GLN A 50 22.33 -25.36 -3.88
N LEU A 51 23.31 -25.27 -4.78
CA LEU A 51 24.07 -24.03 -5.02
C LEU A 51 23.16 -22.90 -5.50
N ILE A 52 22.33 -23.16 -6.51
CA ILE A 52 21.39 -22.17 -7.04
C ILE A 52 20.36 -21.78 -5.97
N GLY A 53 19.79 -22.76 -5.27
CA GLY A 53 18.81 -22.52 -4.19
C GLY A 53 19.40 -21.67 -3.07
N GLY A 54 20.62 -22.00 -2.63
CA GLY A 54 21.37 -21.24 -1.64
C GLY A 54 21.66 -19.80 -2.09
N LEU A 55 22.11 -19.60 -3.33
CA LEU A 55 22.36 -18.26 -3.90
C LEU A 55 21.08 -17.42 -3.97
N ILE A 56 19.95 -18.03 -4.35
CA ILE A 56 18.64 -17.36 -4.40
C ILE A 56 18.23 -16.91 -2.99
N VAL A 57 18.39 -17.78 -1.98
CA VAL A 57 18.09 -17.42 -0.59
C VAL A 57 19.00 -16.30 -0.13
N LEU A 58 20.31 -16.39 -0.37
CA LEU A 58 21.29 -15.39 0.07
C LEU A 58 21.03 -14.01 -0.56
N HIS A 59 20.79 -13.98 -1.88
CA HIS A 59 20.42 -12.77 -2.59
C HIS A 59 19.12 -12.16 -2.05
N SER A 60 18.14 -13.01 -1.77
CA SER A 60 16.86 -12.55 -1.26
C SER A 60 16.91 -12.10 0.21
N VAL A 61 17.75 -12.72 1.06
CA VAL A 61 18.00 -12.19 2.41
C VAL A 61 18.61 -10.80 2.29
N ASN A 62 19.68 -10.63 1.50
CA ASN A 62 20.34 -9.34 1.30
C ASN A 62 19.36 -8.25 0.81
N ALA A 63 18.46 -8.59 -0.12
CA ALA A 63 17.45 -7.66 -0.64
C ALA A 63 16.33 -7.30 0.38
N ASN A 64 16.17 -8.06 1.46
CA ASN A 64 15.00 -7.96 2.35
C ASN A 64 15.36 -7.87 3.86
N LEU A 65 16.63 -7.70 4.24
CA LEU A 65 17.12 -7.64 5.63
C LEU A 65 16.39 -6.63 6.53
N GLY A 66 15.82 -5.55 5.97
CA GLY A 66 15.05 -4.56 6.72
C GLY A 66 13.60 -4.94 7.03
N LEU A 67 13.04 -5.94 6.34
CA LEU A 67 11.59 -6.22 6.33
C LEU A 67 11.17 -7.44 7.16
N PHE A 68 12.13 -8.26 7.59
CA PHE A 68 11.85 -9.53 8.27
C PHE A 68 11.51 -9.46 9.75
N ARG A 69 11.47 -8.27 10.34
CA ARG A 69 11.36 -8.20 11.80
C ARG A 69 10.04 -8.79 12.35
N ASN A 70 8.97 -8.87 11.54
CA ASN A 70 7.62 -9.15 12.06
C ASN A 70 6.73 -10.15 11.28
N GLN A 71 7.20 -10.87 10.23
CA GLN A 71 6.31 -11.81 9.49
C GLN A 71 6.81 -13.25 9.54
N HIS A 72 5.97 -14.17 10.03
CA HIS A 72 6.24 -15.60 10.09
C HIS A 72 5.82 -16.31 8.79
N LEU A 73 6.67 -17.21 8.28
CA LEU A 73 6.43 -17.94 7.02
C LEU A 73 5.10 -18.72 7.01
N GLY A 74 4.71 -19.25 8.16
CA GLY A 74 3.49 -20.06 8.30
C GLY A 74 2.20 -19.27 8.04
N GLU A 75 2.14 -18.00 8.44
CA GLU A 75 0.94 -17.18 8.26
C GLU A 75 0.68 -16.88 6.78
N ILE A 76 1.74 -16.76 5.98
CA ILE A 76 1.66 -16.50 4.55
C ILE A 76 1.17 -17.74 3.80
N VAL A 77 1.70 -18.92 4.12
CA VAL A 77 1.24 -20.19 3.52
C VAL A 77 -0.22 -20.44 3.88
N LEU A 78 -0.59 -20.23 5.15
CA LEU A 78 -1.97 -20.38 5.62
C LEU A 78 -2.90 -19.35 4.98
N GLY A 79 -2.43 -18.12 4.81
CA GLY A 79 -3.14 -17.05 4.11
C GLY A 79 -3.37 -17.36 2.64
N TRP A 80 -2.36 -17.92 1.96
CA TRP A 80 -2.49 -18.41 0.58
C TRP A 80 -3.54 -19.52 0.47
N PHE A 81 -3.49 -20.50 1.38
CA PHE A 81 -4.45 -21.60 1.42
C PHE A 81 -5.88 -21.08 1.68
N ARG A 82 -6.05 -20.14 2.62
CA ARG A 82 -7.33 -19.46 2.89
C ARG A 82 -7.82 -18.58 1.74
N SER A 83 -6.92 -18.11 0.86
CA SER A 83 -7.28 -17.28 -0.29
C SER A 83 -7.85 -18.08 -1.48
N PHE A 84 -8.01 -19.40 -1.32
CA PHE A 84 -8.53 -20.28 -2.37
C PHE A 84 -9.92 -19.83 -2.85
N PRO A 85 -10.11 -19.63 -4.17
CA PRO A 85 -11.28 -18.94 -4.72
C PRO A 85 -12.62 -19.64 -4.47
N LEU A 86 -12.63 -20.93 -4.12
CA LEU A 86 -13.87 -21.63 -3.75
C LEU A 86 -14.47 -21.15 -2.41
N PHE A 87 -13.67 -20.52 -1.52
CA PHE A 87 -14.13 -20.17 -0.17
C PHE A 87 -14.46 -18.68 0.03
N ARG A 88 -14.31 -17.81 -1.00
CA ARG A 88 -14.54 -16.36 -0.86
C ARG A 88 -15.94 -15.93 -1.32
N LYS A 89 -16.66 -15.20 -0.45
CA LYS A 89 -17.89 -14.46 -0.79
C LYS A 89 -17.53 -13.12 -1.43
N ALA A 90 -18.32 -12.67 -2.41
CA ALA A 90 -18.09 -11.40 -3.11
C ALA A 90 -18.38 -10.20 -2.19
N VAL A 91 -17.50 -9.19 -2.23
CA VAL A 91 -17.65 -7.93 -1.48
C VAL A 91 -17.80 -6.79 -2.49
N THR A 92 -18.89 -6.04 -2.37
CA THR A 92 -19.20 -4.85 -3.16
C THR A 92 -18.55 -3.62 -2.51
N ILE A 93 -17.74 -2.88 -3.28
CA ILE A 93 -17.12 -1.63 -2.82
C ILE A 93 -17.85 -0.48 -3.53
N SER A 94 -18.49 0.40 -2.76
CA SER A 94 -19.11 1.63 -3.24
C SER A 94 -18.24 2.83 -2.88
N ALA A 95 -17.85 3.63 -3.87
CA ALA A 95 -17.10 4.87 -3.68
C ALA A 95 -18.01 6.07 -3.97
N SER A 96 -18.02 7.05 -3.07
CA SER A 96 -18.80 8.28 -3.18
C SER A 96 -17.89 9.48 -2.90
N GLY A 97 -17.86 10.45 -3.82
CA GLY A 97 -17.05 11.68 -3.71
C GLY A 97 -17.92 12.93 -3.61
N ILE A 98 -17.46 13.93 -2.85
CA ILE A 98 -18.09 15.24 -2.67
C ILE A 98 -17.05 16.31 -2.99
N GLY A 99 -17.43 17.37 -3.72
CA GLY A 99 -16.60 18.55 -3.97
C GLY A 99 -17.41 19.83 -3.82
N SER A 100 -16.80 20.87 -3.23
CA SER A 100 -17.38 22.22 -3.08
C SER A 100 -16.36 23.29 -3.45
N ILE A 101 -16.80 24.33 -4.16
CA ILE A 101 -16.02 25.51 -4.54
C ILE A 101 -16.68 26.75 -3.91
N GLY A 102 -15.91 27.60 -3.24
CA GLY A 102 -16.36 28.89 -2.71
C GLY A 102 -15.49 30.04 -3.20
N ILE A 103 -16.12 31.12 -3.68
CA ILE A 103 -15.48 32.40 -4.01
C ILE A 103 -16.12 33.47 -3.11
N SER A 104 -15.30 34.27 -2.42
CA SER A 104 -15.79 35.42 -1.64
C SER A 104 -14.97 36.68 -1.93
N GLY A 105 -15.64 37.82 -2.13
CA GLY A 105 -15.02 39.16 -2.16
C GLY A 105 -15.92 40.17 -1.46
N SER A 106 -15.33 41.12 -0.72
CA SER A 106 -16.07 42.19 -0.02
C SER A 106 -15.46 43.56 -0.33
N ALA A 107 -16.30 44.54 -0.65
CA ALA A 107 -15.91 45.95 -0.78
C ALA A 107 -16.69 46.81 0.22
N ARG A 108 -16.05 47.83 0.80
CA ARG A 108 -16.66 48.77 1.75
C ARG A 108 -16.40 50.22 1.36
N ILE A 109 -17.42 51.06 1.56
CA ILE A 109 -17.38 52.52 1.37
C ILE A 109 -17.92 53.15 2.65
N SER A 110 -17.22 54.15 3.20
CA SER A 110 -17.69 54.94 4.34
C SER A 110 -17.69 56.43 4.00
N PHE A 111 -18.66 57.17 4.52
CA PHE A 111 -18.79 58.61 4.34
C PHE A 111 -18.63 59.32 5.68
N ARG A 112 -17.86 60.42 5.72
CA ARG A 112 -17.72 61.26 6.91
C ARG A 112 -18.45 62.58 6.70
N ARG A 113 -19.22 63.00 7.71
CA ARG A 113 -19.89 64.31 7.74
C ARG A 113 -19.11 65.28 8.64
N ALA A 114 -18.96 66.53 8.22
CA ALA A 114 -18.34 67.56 9.06
C ALA A 114 -19.37 68.10 10.06
N ALA A 115 -19.08 68.02 11.36
CA ALA A 115 -19.92 68.51 12.46
C ALA A 115 -19.39 69.87 12.96
N ASN A 116 -20.28 70.84 13.13
CA ASN A 116 -19.93 72.23 13.49
C ASN A 116 -20.27 72.59 14.94
N THR A 117 -21.18 71.86 15.58
CA THR A 117 -21.59 72.08 16.99
C THR A 117 -21.10 70.94 17.91
N LEU A 118 -21.10 71.18 19.23
CA LEU A 118 -20.70 70.16 20.20
C LEU A 118 -21.70 69.00 20.24
N GLU A 119 -23.00 69.30 20.12
CA GLU A 119 -24.07 68.31 20.08
C GLU A 119 -23.94 67.40 18.85
N GLU A 120 -23.67 67.97 17.67
CA GLU A 120 -23.41 67.21 16.44
C GLU A 120 -22.17 66.31 16.57
N ARG A 121 -21.14 66.77 17.28
CA ARG A 121 -19.93 65.97 17.54
C ARG A 121 -20.22 64.76 18.43
N VAL A 122 -21.04 64.91 19.47
CA VAL A 122 -21.41 63.78 20.35
C VAL A 122 -22.18 62.73 19.55
N ILE A 123 -23.16 63.15 18.75
CA ILE A 123 -23.94 62.25 17.89
C ILE A 123 -23.04 61.52 16.88
N GLU A 124 -22.09 62.21 16.26
CA GLU A 124 -21.16 61.59 15.30
C GLU A 124 -20.22 60.58 15.98
N ILE A 125 -19.78 60.85 17.21
CA ILE A 125 -18.97 59.90 17.99
C ILE A 125 -19.78 58.65 18.33
N GLU A 126 -21.03 58.79 18.76
CA GLU A 126 -21.92 57.65 19.03
C GLU A 126 -22.15 56.81 17.77
N ARG A 127 -22.36 57.46 16.62
CA ARG A 127 -22.48 56.81 15.31
C ARG A 127 -21.23 56.02 14.95
N GLN A 128 -20.04 56.62 15.11
CA GLN A 128 -18.76 55.94 14.85
C GLN A 128 -18.50 54.79 15.80
N LEU A 129 -18.90 54.90 17.08
CA LEU A 129 -18.77 53.84 18.06
C LEU A 129 -19.64 52.63 17.67
N GLU A 130 -20.85 52.87 17.18
CA GLU A 130 -21.76 51.81 16.76
C GLU A 130 -21.31 51.16 15.44
N GLU A 131 -20.81 51.95 14.48
CA GLU A 131 -20.15 51.43 13.27
C GLU A 131 -18.94 50.56 13.65
N PHE A 132 -18.12 51.03 14.59
CA PHE A 132 -16.95 50.29 15.06
C PHE A 132 -17.35 48.97 15.74
N ARG A 133 -18.38 48.96 16.59
CA ARG A 133 -18.91 47.72 17.19
C ARG A 133 -19.39 46.74 16.14
N THR A 134 -20.10 47.23 15.13
CA THR A 134 -20.58 46.42 14.01
C THR A 134 -19.40 45.81 13.27
N HIS A 135 -18.37 46.60 12.96
CA HIS A 135 -17.17 46.14 12.27
C HIS A 135 -16.40 45.09 13.07
N VAL A 136 -16.19 45.32 14.37
CA VAL A 136 -15.53 44.35 15.25
C VAL A 136 -16.28 43.03 15.28
N THR A 137 -17.62 43.08 15.29
CA THR A 137 -18.46 41.88 15.27
C THR A 137 -18.35 41.13 13.94
N GLU A 138 -18.38 41.84 12.82
CA GLU A 138 -18.19 41.25 11.49
C GLU A 138 -16.79 40.65 11.31
N ASP A 139 -15.75 41.34 11.78
CA ASP A 139 -14.37 40.87 11.74
C ASP A 139 -14.19 39.64 12.62
N LEU A 140 -14.82 39.60 13.81
CA LEU A 140 -14.83 38.41 14.69
C LEU A 140 -15.52 37.22 14.00
N LEU A 141 -16.65 37.43 13.35
CA LEU A 141 -17.35 36.39 12.60
C LEU A 141 -16.52 35.91 11.40
N ALA A 142 -15.91 36.82 10.65
CA ALA A 142 -15.03 36.49 9.54
C ALA A 142 -13.80 35.70 10.00
N ALA A 143 -13.19 36.08 11.12
CA ALA A 143 -12.08 35.36 11.74
C ALA A 143 -12.51 33.96 12.19
N ASN A 144 -13.66 33.82 12.83
CA ASN A 144 -14.18 32.52 13.28
C ASN A 144 -14.50 31.59 12.10
N ASN A 145 -15.05 32.14 11.02
CA ASN A 145 -15.28 31.40 9.77
C ASN A 145 -13.97 30.93 9.15
N ARG A 146 -12.93 31.77 9.12
CA ARG A 146 -11.58 31.38 8.64
C ARG A 146 -10.96 30.29 9.52
N ILE A 147 -11.08 30.40 10.84
CA ILE A 147 -10.58 29.37 11.77
C ILE A 147 -11.27 28.03 11.50
N THR A 148 -12.61 28.06 11.35
CA THR A 148 -13.40 26.86 11.05
C THR A 148 -13.00 26.25 9.70
N GLN A 149 -12.82 27.10 8.67
CA GLN A 149 -12.37 26.66 7.35
C GLN A 149 -10.98 25.99 7.43
N VAL A 150 -9.99 26.65 8.04
CA VAL A 150 -8.64 26.10 8.20
C VAL A 150 -8.67 24.79 8.98
N HIS A 151 -9.50 24.68 10.02
CA HIS A 151 -9.68 23.44 10.77
C HIS A 151 -10.23 22.31 9.88
N THR A 152 -11.24 22.60 9.05
CA THR A 152 -11.79 21.61 8.10
C THR A 152 -10.78 21.19 7.03
N GLU A 153 -10.00 22.13 6.49
CA GLU A 153 -8.94 21.86 5.52
C GLU A 153 -7.84 20.99 6.14
N LEU A 154 -7.40 21.32 7.36
CA LEU A 154 -6.39 20.55 8.09
C LEU A 154 -6.89 19.13 8.40
N SER A 155 -8.13 18.99 8.89
CA SER A 155 -8.73 17.67 9.14
C SER A 155 -8.79 16.82 7.88
N THR A 156 -9.13 17.44 6.74
CA THR A 156 -9.19 16.76 5.44
C THR A 156 -7.78 16.36 4.96
N ALA A 157 -6.79 17.23 5.12
CA ALA A 157 -5.40 16.95 4.80
C ALA A 157 -4.82 15.82 5.67
N VAL A 158 -5.13 15.80 6.97
CA VAL A 158 -4.74 14.72 7.89
C VAL A 158 -5.37 13.40 7.47
N ALA A 159 -6.66 13.37 7.15
CA ALA A 159 -7.34 12.16 6.67
C ALA A 159 -6.75 11.66 5.34
N SER A 160 -6.45 12.56 4.41
CA SER A 160 -5.82 12.24 3.12
C SER A 160 -4.41 11.68 3.32
N ASN A 161 -3.58 12.31 4.16
CA ASN A 161 -2.24 11.82 4.48
C ASN A 161 -2.28 10.46 5.16
N ALA A 162 -3.19 10.24 6.11
CA ALA A 162 -3.38 8.93 6.74
C ALA A 162 -3.75 7.85 5.70
N ALA A 163 -4.64 8.18 4.75
CA ALA A 163 -4.99 7.27 3.66
C ALA A 163 -3.79 6.99 2.74
N ALA A 164 -2.98 8.00 2.40
CA ALA A 164 -1.77 7.83 1.58
C ALA A 164 -0.71 6.97 2.28
N VAL A 165 -0.51 7.17 3.59
CA VAL A 165 0.40 6.34 4.42
C VAL A 165 -0.09 4.90 4.46
N ASN A 166 -1.39 4.67 4.64
CA ASN A 166 -1.96 3.32 4.61
C ASN A 166 -1.80 2.67 3.24
N GLN A 167 -1.98 3.43 2.16
CA GLN A 167 -1.77 2.92 0.80
C GLN A 167 -0.30 2.58 0.53
N LEU A 168 0.63 3.43 0.98
CA LEU A 168 2.07 3.16 0.89
C LEU A 168 2.44 1.93 1.70
N SER A 169 1.95 1.81 2.93
CA SER A 169 2.13 0.62 3.77
C SER A 169 1.66 -0.65 3.06
N SER A 170 0.46 -0.63 2.48
CA SER A 170 -0.08 -1.76 1.70
C SER A 170 0.75 -2.06 0.44
N ARG A 171 1.23 -1.05 -0.29
CA ARG A 171 2.10 -1.25 -1.45
C ARG A 171 3.45 -1.82 -1.06
N LEU A 172 3.99 -1.37 0.08
CA LEU A 172 5.25 -1.82 0.62
C LEU A 172 5.11 -3.28 1.06
N GLU A 173 4.03 -3.63 1.78
CA GLU A 173 3.67 -5.00 2.10
C GLU A 173 3.56 -5.87 0.82
N HIS A 174 2.85 -5.40 -0.21
CA HIS A 174 2.73 -6.11 -1.48
C HIS A 174 4.07 -6.32 -2.20
N ALA A 175 4.95 -5.32 -2.20
CA ALA A 175 6.29 -5.42 -2.77
C ALA A 175 7.18 -6.39 -1.96
N THR A 176 7.09 -6.33 -0.64
CA THR A 176 7.82 -7.20 0.30
C THR A 176 7.37 -8.66 0.18
N VAL A 177 6.07 -8.92 0.05
CA VAL A 177 5.54 -10.28 -0.19
C VAL A 177 6.07 -10.86 -1.51
N GLY A 178 6.49 -10.02 -2.47
CA GLY A 178 7.18 -10.46 -3.69
C GLY A 178 8.53 -11.12 -3.42
N GLY A 179 9.38 -10.48 -2.61
CA GLY A 179 10.72 -11.00 -2.27
C GLY A 179 10.66 -12.29 -1.45
N PHE A 180 9.66 -12.42 -0.59
CA PHE A 180 9.42 -13.61 0.22
C PHE A 180 9.19 -14.88 -0.60
N LYS A 181 8.44 -14.79 -1.71
CA LYS A 181 8.19 -15.95 -2.59
C LYS A 181 9.48 -16.52 -3.16
N GLN A 182 10.45 -15.65 -3.45
CA GLN A 182 11.75 -16.05 -3.99
C GLN A 182 12.60 -16.78 -2.94
N GLN A 183 12.48 -16.43 -1.64
CA GLN A 183 13.13 -17.16 -0.55
C GLN A 183 12.54 -18.56 -0.39
N ALA A 184 11.21 -18.66 -0.30
CA ALA A 184 10.54 -19.94 -0.18
C ALA A 184 10.89 -20.86 -1.36
N PHE A 185 10.96 -20.30 -2.58
CA PHE A 185 11.43 -21.03 -3.74
C PHE A 185 12.88 -21.50 -3.59
N GLY A 186 13.80 -20.63 -3.18
CA GLY A 186 15.21 -20.99 -2.98
C GLY A 186 15.41 -22.07 -1.92
N VAL A 187 14.68 -22.00 -0.81
CA VAL A 187 14.70 -23.05 0.24
C VAL A 187 14.17 -24.37 -0.29
N LEU A 188 13.01 -24.38 -0.95
CA LEU A 188 12.46 -25.60 -1.55
C LEU A 188 13.41 -26.20 -2.58
N LEU A 189 14.08 -25.37 -3.38
CA LEU A 189 15.04 -25.81 -4.39
C LEU A 189 16.26 -26.48 -3.75
N ALA A 190 16.78 -25.88 -2.68
CA ALA A 190 17.88 -26.45 -1.90
C ALA A 190 17.48 -27.75 -1.21
N THR A 191 16.28 -27.84 -0.64
CA THR A 191 15.76 -29.07 -0.03
C THR A 191 15.58 -30.17 -1.07
N TYR A 192 15.00 -29.87 -2.23
CA TYR A 192 14.86 -30.83 -3.32
C TYR A 192 16.23 -31.33 -3.79
N GLY A 193 17.20 -30.44 -3.99
CA GLY A 193 18.58 -30.80 -4.34
C GLY A 193 19.28 -31.64 -3.27
N ALA A 194 18.98 -31.44 -1.99
CA ALA A 194 19.49 -32.27 -0.89
C ALA A 194 18.91 -33.68 -0.93
N VAL A 195 17.60 -33.81 -1.09
CA VAL A 195 16.90 -35.10 -1.20
C VAL A 195 17.43 -35.88 -2.41
N THR A 196 17.50 -35.26 -3.59
CA THR A 196 17.99 -35.94 -4.79
C THR A 196 19.45 -36.37 -4.69
N SER A 197 20.28 -35.65 -3.94
CA SER A 197 21.68 -36.02 -3.70
C SER A 197 21.84 -37.17 -2.71
N VAL A 198 20.97 -37.26 -1.70
CA VAL A 198 21.00 -38.32 -0.67
C VAL A 198 20.43 -39.64 -1.17
N PHE A 199 19.39 -39.59 -2.01
CA PHE A 199 18.75 -40.78 -2.60
C PHE A 199 19.38 -41.20 -3.96
N ALA A 200 20.50 -40.59 -4.33
CA ALA A 200 21.35 -40.97 -5.47
C ALA A 200 22.28 -42.12 -5.11
#